data_AF-A0A178V506-F1
#
_entry.id   AF-A0A178V506-F1
#
_cell.length_a   1.000
_cell.length_b   1.000
_cell.length_c   1.000
_cell.angle_alpha   90.00
_cell.angle_beta   90.00
_cell.angle_gamma   90.00
#
_symmetry.space_group_name_H-M   'P 1'
#
loop_
_entity.id
_entity.type
_entity.pdbx_description
1 polymer ?
#
loop_
_entity_poly.entity_id
_entity_poly.type
_entity_poly.pdbx_seq_one_letter_code
_entity_poly.pdbx_strand_id
1 'polypeptide(L)'
;MDLSDSRDLKELPNLSTATNLEELKLRRCSSLVELPSSIEKLTSLQILDLRDCSSLVELPSFGNATKLEKLDLENCRSLVKLPPSILKIVGELSLRNCSRVVELPAIENATNLRELKLQNCSSLEKLPSSIGDMTNLEKFDLCNCSNLVELPSSIGNLQKLCVLIMCGCSKLETLPININLKALSTLNLTDCLQLKRFPEISTHIELLMLTGTAIKEVPLSIMSWSRLTLFQMSYFESLNEFPHALDIITELQLSKDIQEVPPWVKRMSRLRILGLYNCNNLVSLPQLPDSLAYLYADNCKSLERLDCCFNNPWINLIFPKCFKLNQEARDLIMHTSTRQCVMLPGTQVPACFNHRATSGDSLKIKLKESPLPTTLRFKACIMLVMVNEEMSYDRRWMSVDIDIRDEQNDLKVQCTPNDYIIYPLLVEHIYTFEFEVEEVTSTELVFEFTPHYERNWKIRECGILQIVEVPSSDKRIAGFYGGKPGHDYEEVLTRLVRVNGFLPLIMGT
;
A
#
# COMPACT_ATOMS: atom_id res chain seq x y z
N MET A 1 -20.76 24.75 13.52
CA MET A 1 -21.91 24.77 12.59
C MET A 1 -21.66 23.70 11.55
N ASP A 2 -22.60 22.77 11.40
CA ASP A 2 -22.49 21.68 10.42
C ASP A 2 -23.66 21.76 9.46
N LEU A 3 -23.34 21.96 8.19
CA LEU A 3 -24.25 22.04 7.05
C LEU A 3 -23.92 20.97 6.01
N SER A 4 -23.17 19.94 6.40
CA SER A 4 -22.75 18.86 5.50
C SER A 4 -23.95 18.21 4.80
N ASP A 5 -23.73 17.74 3.57
CA ASP A 5 -24.71 17.12 2.67
C ASP A 5 -25.86 18.05 2.23
N SER A 6 -25.77 19.36 2.47
CA SER A 6 -26.69 20.37 1.92
C SER A 6 -26.42 20.62 0.42
N ARG A 7 -26.74 19.64 -0.42
CA ARG A 7 -26.36 19.62 -1.85
C ARG A 7 -26.88 20.80 -2.67
N ASP A 8 -28.01 21.38 -2.28
CA ASP A 8 -28.65 22.51 -2.95
C ASP A 8 -28.25 23.88 -2.38
N LEU A 9 -27.40 23.90 -1.34
CA LEU A 9 -26.89 25.15 -0.75
C LEU A 9 -26.01 25.87 -1.76
N LYS A 10 -26.46 27.04 -2.24
CA LYS A 10 -25.73 27.84 -3.23
C LYS A 10 -24.83 28.90 -2.60
N GLU A 11 -25.27 29.45 -1.47
CA GLU A 11 -24.63 30.54 -0.76
C GLU A 11 -24.87 30.38 0.75
N LEU A 12 -23.99 30.97 1.55
CA LEU A 12 -24.18 31.08 2.99
C LEU A 12 -24.64 32.49 3.37
N PRO A 13 -25.45 32.62 4.45
CA PRO A 13 -25.79 33.93 4.97
C PRO A 13 -24.54 34.63 5.53
N ASN A 14 -24.67 35.93 5.79
CA ASN A 14 -23.61 36.69 6.45
C ASN A 14 -23.31 36.10 7.85
N LEU A 15 -22.04 35.75 8.08
CA LEU A 15 -21.55 35.11 9.31
C LEU A 15 -20.83 36.10 10.24
N SER A 16 -20.93 37.41 10.02
CA SER A 16 -20.13 38.41 10.75
C SER A 16 -20.38 38.43 12.26
N THR A 17 -21.52 37.94 12.72
CA THR A 17 -21.89 37.84 14.15
C THR A 17 -21.44 36.53 14.81
N ALA A 18 -20.99 35.55 14.03
CA ALA A 18 -20.60 34.23 14.51
C ALA A 18 -19.13 34.16 14.96
N THR A 19 -18.65 35.17 15.70
CA THR A 19 -17.22 35.32 16.06
C THR A 19 -16.66 34.19 16.95
N ASN A 20 -17.55 33.46 17.62
CA ASN A 20 -17.21 32.30 18.47
C ASN A 20 -17.27 30.96 17.72
N LEU A 21 -17.53 30.97 16.41
CA LEU A 21 -17.61 29.75 15.62
C LEU A 21 -16.21 29.12 15.47
N GLU A 22 -16.04 27.91 16.00
CA GLU A 22 -14.76 27.18 15.94
C GLU A 22 -14.69 26.21 14.76
N GLU A 23 -15.82 25.59 14.40
CA GLU A 23 -15.89 24.65 13.28
C GLU A 23 -17.01 25.02 12.32
N LEU A 24 -16.70 25.09 11.03
CA LEU A 24 -17.66 25.21 9.94
C LEU A 24 -17.50 24.03 8.98
N LYS A 25 -18.49 23.14 8.96
CA LYS A 25 -18.51 21.94 8.11
C LYS A 25 -19.54 22.11 7.00
N LEU A 26 -19.06 22.05 5.77
CA LEU A 26 -19.79 22.25 4.52
C LEU A 26 -19.56 21.07 3.56
N ARG A 27 -19.15 19.92 4.09
CA ARG A 27 -18.83 18.75 3.29
C ARG A 27 -20.01 18.39 2.36
N ARG A 28 -19.74 18.08 1.09
CA ARG A 28 -20.75 17.70 0.08
C ARG A 28 -21.84 18.76 -0.18
N CYS A 29 -21.55 20.04 0.06
CA CYS A 29 -22.36 21.16 -0.44
C CYS A 29 -22.04 21.42 -1.93
N SER A 30 -22.42 20.49 -2.80
CA SER A 30 -21.98 20.46 -4.21
C SER A 30 -22.43 21.66 -5.04
N SER A 31 -23.51 22.36 -4.66
CA SER A 31 -23.99 23.57 -5.35
C SER A 31 -23.39 24.88 -4.82
N LEU A 32 -22.56 24.83 -3.77
CA LEU A 32 -21.97 26.02 -3.16
C LEU A 32 -20.93 26.60 -4.13
N VAL A 33 -21.16 27.83 -4.57
CA VAL A 33 -20.31 28.48 -5.58
C VAL A 33 -19.24 29.38 -4.94
N GLU A 34 -19.60 30.02 -3.83
CA GLU A 34 -18.74 30.96 -3.11
C GLU A 34 -19.02 30.93 -1.60
N LEU A 35 -18.06 31.43 -0.83
CA LEU A 35 -18.25 31.71 0.59
C LEU A 35 -18.39 33.22 0.82
N PRO A 36 -19.21 33.64 1.81
CA PRO A 36 -19.42 35.04 2.08
C PRO A 36 -18.14 35.67 2.62
N SER A 37 -17.84 36.91 2.18
CA SER A 37 -16.66 37.66 2.64
C SER A 37 -16.61 37.85 4.16
N SER A 38 -17.75 37.77 4.84
CA SER A 38 -17.84 37.79 6.31
C SER A 38 -17.03 36.70 7.04
N ILE A 39 -16.54 35.68 6.34
CA ILE A 39 -15.62 34.66 6.90
C ILE A 39 -14.38 35.32 7.53
N GLU A 40 -13.92 36.46 7.04
CA GLU A 40 -12.78 37.18 7.62
C GLU A 40 -12.98 37.59 9.09
N LYS A 41 -14.23 37.60 9.58
CA LYS A 41 -14.59 37.96 10.97
C LYS A 41 -14.61 36.77 11.92
N LEU A 42 -14.45 35.54 11.41
CA LEU A 42 -14.49 34.31 12.19
C LEU A 42 -13.14 34.05 12.90
N THR A 43 -12.78 34.93 13.84
CA THR A 43 -11.48 34.90 14.53
C THR A 43 -11.24 33.66 15.41
N SER A 44 -12.30 32.93 15.74
CA SER A 44 -12.22 31.70 16.55
C SER A 44 -12.21 30.42 15.70
N LEU A 45 -12.34 30.54 14.37
CA LEU A 45 -12.45 29.40 13.48
C LEU A 45 -11.13 28.61 13.46
N GLN A 46 -11.23 27.32 13.75
CA GLN A 46 -10.14 26.35 13.80
C GLN A 46 -10.24 25.35 12.65
N ILE A 47 -11.46 24.95 12.27
CA ILE A 47 -11.68 23.95 11.22
C ILE A 47 -12.68 24.48 10.20
N LEU A 48 -12.28 24.47 8.93
CA LEU A 48 -13.15 24.69 7.78
C LEU A 48 -13.09 23.47 6.85
N ASP A 49 -14.18 22.71 6.80
CA ASP A 49 -14.33 21.52 5.96
C ASP A 49 -15.23 21.85 4.76
N LEU A 50 -14.64 21.93 3.58
CA LEU A 50 -15.29 22.20 2.30
C LEU A 50 -15.19 21.01 1.34
N ARG A 51 -14.91 19.81 1.86
CA ARG A 51 -14.74 18.62 1.02
C ARG A 51 -15.94 18.39 0.13
N ASP A 52 -15.70 17.98 -1.12
CA ASP A 52 -16.74 17.71 -2.12
C ASP A 52 -17.63 18.94 -2.47
N CYS A 53 -17.18 20.18 -2.21
CA CYS A 53 -17.81 21.40 -2.75
C CYS A 53 -17.40 21.61 -4.22
N SER A 54 -17.90 20.76 -5.11
CA SER A 54 -17.42 20.67 -6.49
C SER A 54 -17.67 21.91 -7.37
N SER A 55 -18.61 22.78 -6.99
CA SER A 55 -18.92 24.04 -7.70
C SER A 55 -18.15 25.26 -7.17
N LEU A 56 -17.40 25.12 -6.07
CA LEU A 56 -16.66 26.21 -5.46
C LEU A 56 -15.53 26.67 -6.39
N VAL A 57 -15.56 27.94 -6.80
CA VAL A 57 -14.61 28.48 -7.79
C VAL A 57 -13.43 29.20 -7.14
N GLU A 58 -13.70 29.90 -6.04
CA GLU A 58 -12.74 30.70 -5.29
C GLU A 58 -13.09 30.75 -3.80
N LEU A 59 -12.14 31.18 -2.99
CA LEU A 59 -12.35 31.47 -1.57
C LEU A 59 -12.16 32.96 -1.30
N PRO A 60 -12.95 33.55 -0.38
CA PRO A 60 -12.72 34.92 0.07
C PRO A 60 -11.42 35.03 0.87
N SER A 61 -11.01 36.26 1.15
CA SER A 61 -9.95 36.50 2.14
C SER A 61 -10.37 36.01 3.52
N PHE A 62 -9.44 35.42 4.24
CA PHE A 62 -9.65 34.96 5.61
C PHE A 62 -9.22 35.99 6.67
N GLY A 63 -8.68 37.14 6.24
CA GLY A 63 -8.35 38.27 7.12
C GLY A 63 -7.56 37.84 8.38
N ASN A 64 -8.19 38.02 9.54
CA ASN A 64 -7.62 37.73 10.87
C ASN A 64 -8.07 36.38 11.45
N ALA A 65 -8.43 35.38 10.64
CA ALA A 65 -8.68 34.02 11.10
C ALA A 65 -7.37 33.34 11.54
N THR A 66 -6.73 33.89 12.58
CA THR A 66 -5.39 33.51 13.06
C THR A 66 -5.35 32.16 13.76
N LYS A 67 -6.52 31.59 14.11
CA LYS A 67 -6.65 30.29 14.76
C LYS A 67 -6.99 29.15 13.80
N LEU A 68 -7.05 29.40 12.49
CA LEU A 68 -7.45 28.38 11.53
C LEU A 68 -6.36 27.30 11.47
N GLU A 69 -6.62 26.15 12.07
CA GLU A 69 -5.68 25.04 12.11
C GLU A 69 -5.81 24.19 10.86
N LYS A 70 -7.03 23.94 10.39
CA LYS A 70 -7.30 23.02 9.28
C LYS A 70 -8.27 23.60 8.25
N LEU A 71 -7.84 23.58 6.98
CA LEU A 71 -8.66 23.87 5.81
C LEU A 71 -8.64 22.66 4.86
N ASP A 72 -9.81 22.04 4.67
CA ASP A 72 -9.96 20.88 3.79
C ASP A 72 -10.82 21.21 2.57
N LEU A 73 -10.20 21.22 1.39
CA LEU A 73 -10.81 21.51 0.09
C LEU A 73 -10.77 20.27 -0.83
N GLU A 74 -10.63 19.06 -0.28
CA GLU A 74 -10.61 17.84 -1.10
C GLU A 74 -11.82 17.78 -2.04
N ASN A 75 -11.59 17.41 -3.31
CA ASN A 75 -12.61 17.33 -4.36
C ASN A 75 -13.30 18.67 -4.73
N CYS A 76 -12.73 19.84 -4.40
CA CYS A 76 -13.17 21.13 -4.95
C CYS A 76 -12.71 21.31 -6.41
N ARG A 77 -13.27 20.51 -7.32
CA ARG A 77 -12.81 20.37 -8.72
C ARG A 77 -12.91 21.66 -9.55
N SER A 78 -13.74 22.62 -9.14
CA SER A 78 -13.88 23.92 -9.82
C SER A 78 -12.93 24.99 -9.30
N LEU A 79 -12.23 24.75 -8.18
CA LEU A 79 -11.35 25.71 -7.54
C LEU A 79 -10.14 25.99 -8.43
N VAL A 80 -9.96 27.26 -8.82
CA VAL A 80 -8.86 27.68 -9.70
C VAL A 80 -7.74 28.33 -8.91
N LYS A 81 -8.07 29.09 -7.87
CA LYS A 81 -7.12 29.91 -7.11
C LYS A 81 -7.42 29.89 -5.63
N LEU A 82 -6.36 30.06 -4.87
CA LEU A 82 -6.42 30.33 -3.44
C LEU A 82 -6.24 31.82 -3.16
N PRO A 83 -6.86 32.34 -2.09
CA PRO A 83 -6.70 33.72 -1.68
C PRO A 83 -5.27 33.98 -1.19
N PRO A 84 -4.76 35.20 -1.36
CA PRO A 84 -3.44 35.56 -0.84
C PRO A 84 -3.34 35.29 0.68
N SER A 85 -2.17 34.88 1.15
CA SER A 85 -1.89 34.66 2.57
C SER A 85 -2.60 33.48 3.26
N ILE A 86 -3.41 32.67 2.56
CA ILE A 86 -4.02 31.48 3.19
C ILE A 86 -2.98 30.54 3.81
N LEU A 87 -1.83 30.40 3.14
CA LEU A 87 -0.73 29.55 3.58
C LEU A 87 -0.03 30.09 4.84
N LYS A 88 -0.22 31.36 5.18
CA LYS A 88 0.33 31.98 6.40
C LYS A 88 -0.52 31.69 7.62
N ILE A 89 -1.81 31.42 7.44
CA ILE A 89 -2.75 31.25 8.56
C ILE A 89 -2.97 29.78 8.90
N VAL A 90 -3.03 28.89 7.90
CA VAL A 90 -3.43 27.49 8.11
C VAL A 90 -2.28 26.62 8.59
N GLY A 91 -2.57 25.70 9.51
CA GLY A 91 -1.64 24.65 9.94
C GLY A 91 -1.65 23.42 9.03
N GLU A 92 -2.82 23.06 8.50
CA GLU A 92 -3.02 21.94 7.59
C GLU A 92 -3.89 22.39 6.41
N LEU A 93 -3.43 22.13 5.19
CA LEU A 93 -4.16 22.42 3.96
C LEU A 93 -4.24 21.19 3.05
N SER A 94 -5.48 20.82 2.70
CA SER A 94 -5.76 19.78 1.71
C SER A 94 -6.44 20.37 0.48
N LEU A 95 -5.82 20.19 -0.68
CA LEU A 95 -6.33 20.50 -2.03
C LEU A 95 -6.42 19.24 -2.90
N ARG A 96 -6.53 18.07 -2.27
CA ARG A 96 -6.61 16.79 -2.99
C ARG A 96 -7.70 16.84 -4.06
N ASN A 97 -7.40 16.37 -5.27
CA ASN A 97 -8.31 16.36 -6.42
C ASN A 97 -8.80 17.77 -6.86
N CYS A 98 -8.09 18.84 -6.51
CA CYS A 98 -8.32 20.19 -7.06
C CYS A 98 -7.56 20.36 -8.39
N SER A 99 -8.00 19.63 -9.42
CA SER A 99 -7.26 19.50 -10.68
C SER A 99 -7.09 20.79 -11.49
N ARG A 100 -7.84 21.87 -11.17
CA ARG A 100 -7.78 23.18 -11.86
C ARG A 100 -6.86 24.20 -11.17
N VAL A 101 -6.27 23.87 -10.03
CA VAL A 101 -5.29 24.74 -9.37
C VAL A 101 -4.00 24.70 -10.19
N VAL A 102 -3.63 25.85 -10.75
CA VAL A 102 -2.45 26.00 -11.61
C VAL A 102 -1.22 26.47 -10.82
N GLU A 103 -1.45 27.24 -9.76
CA GLU A 103 -0.39 27.84 -8.96
C GLU A 103 -0.79 27.94 -7.48
N LEU A 104 0.21 27.93 -6.59
CA LEU A 104 0.02 28.27 -5.19
C LEU A 104 0.17 29.79 -4.99
N PRO A 105 -0.58 30.40 -4.04
CA PRO A 105 -0.44 31.80 -3.71
C PRO A 105 0.92 32.06 -3.04
N ALA A 106 1.27 33.34 -2.84
CA ALA A 106 2.52 33.73 -2.21
C ALA A 106 2.75 33.01 -0.85
N ILE A 107 3.91 32.37 -0.73
CA ILE A 107 4.31 31.49 0.38
C ILE A 107 5.13 32.24 1.46
N GLU A 108 5.51 33.49 1.18
CA GLU A 108 6.32 34.31 2.10
C GLU A 108 5.78 34.24 3.53
N ASN A 109 6.62 33.91 4.51
CA ASN A 109 6.24 33.79 5.92
C ASN A 109 5.11 32.77 6.23
N ALA A 110 4.93 31.73 5.42
CA ALA A 110 4.01 30.61 5.69
C ALA A 110 4.52 29.67 6.81
N THR A 111 4.80 30.23 7.98
CA THR A 111 5.46 29.52 9.09
C THR A 111 4.51 28.65 9.90
N ASN A 112 3.20 28.75 9.75
CA ASN A 112 2.25 27.91 10.51
C ASN A 112 2.00 26.54 9.88
N LEU A 113 2.20 26.42 8.57
CA LEU A 113 1.84 25.22 7.81
C LEU A 113 2.75 24.03 8.15
N ARG A 114 2.13 22.93 8.58
CA ARG A 114 2.77 21.65 8.93
C ARG A 114 2.47 20.55 7.90
N GLU A 115 1.29 20.59 7.28
CA GLU A 115 0.88 19.60 6.30
C GLU A 115 0.26 20.26 5.05
N LEU A 116 0.79 19.93 3.88
CA LEU A 116 0.29 20.38 2.58
C LEU A 116 0.02 19.18 1.67
N LYS A 117 -1.23 19.01 1.27
CA LYS A 117 -1.69 17.94 0.39
C LYS A 117 -2.21 18.48 -0.93
N LEU A 118 -1.54 18.14 -2.02
CA LEU A 118 -1.84 18.58 -3.39
C LEU A 118 -2.11 17.38 -4.31
N GLN A 119 -2.50 16.22 -3.78
CA GLN A 119 -2.63 15.03 -4.61
C GLN A 119 -3.62 15.25 -5.77
N ASN A 120 -3.29 14.77 -6.96
CA ASN A 120 -4.07 14.94 -8.18
C ASN A 120 -4.34 16.41 -8.57
N CYS A 121 -3.51 17.37 -8.14
CA CYS A 121 -3.49 18.74 -8.69
C CYS A 121 -2.78 18.74 -10.05
N SER A 122 -3.38 18.08 -11.05
CA SER A 122 -2.72 17.81 -12.33
C SER A 122 -2.37 19.05 -13.16
N SER A 123 -3.02 20.20 -12.93
CA SER A 123 -2.67 21.46 -13.62
C SER A 123 -1.50 22.23 -12.97
N LEU A 124 -0.98 21.78 -11.83
CA LEU A 124 0.14 22.42 -11.15
C LEU A 124 1.44 22.13 -11.92
N GLU A 125 1.96 23.14 -12.62
CA GLU A 125 3.18 23.01 -13.43
C GLU A 125 4.46 23.30 -12.64
N LYS A 126 4.39 24.24 -11.68
CA LYS A 126 5.54 24.72 -10.91
C LYS A 126 5.14 25.04 -9.48
N LEU A 127 6.09 24.82 -8.57
CA LEU A 127 6.03 25.39 -7.23
C LEU A 127 6.74 26.76 -7.23
N PRO A 128 6.27 27.73 -6.42
CA PRO A 128 6.94 29.01 -6.32
C PRO A 128 8.31 28.86 -5.64
N SER A 129 9.25 29.73 -5.99
CA SER A 129 10.61 29.71 -5.43
C SER A 129 10.66 29.97 -3.92
N SER A 130 9.59 30.51 -3.33
CA SER A 130 9.44 30.74 -1.89
C SER A 130 8.92 29.52 -1.11
N ILE A 131 8.79 28.33 -1.73
CA ILE A 131 8.34 27.12 -1.00
C ILE A 131 9.17 26.83 0.26
N GLY A 132 10.46 27.18 0.24
CA GLY A 132 11.38 27.05 1.37
C GLY A 132 11.04 27.87 2.61
N ASP A 133 10.13 28.85 2.51
CA ASP A 133 9.72 29.70 3.64
C ASP A 133 8.75 28.98 4.59
N MET A 134 8.20 27.82 4.18
CA MET A 134 7.36 26.94 5.01
C MET A 134 8.20 26.14 6.03
N THR A 135 8.98 26.84 6.85
CA THR A 135 9.99 26.24 7.73
C THR A 135 9.46 25.22 8.76
N ASN A 136 8.15 25.20 9.01
CA ASN A 136 7.50 24.23 9.89
C ASN A 136 6.79 23.08 9.16
N LEU A 137 6.92 22.98 7.83
CA LEU A 137 6.30 21.92 7.05
C LEU A 137 6.93 20.56 7.40
N GLU A 138 6.09 19.61 7.80
CA GLU A 138 6.46 18.25 8.22
C GLU A 138 6.07 17.21 7.17
N LYS A 139 4.96 17.43 6.45
CA LYS A 139 4.49 16.53 5.39
C LYS A 139 4.08 17.30 4.14
N PHE A 140 4.59 16.87 3.00
CA PHE A 140 4.26 17.45 1.70
C PHE A 140 3.93 16.34 0.70
N ASP A 141 2.69 16.33 0.22
CA ASP A 141 2.21 15.34 -0.73
C ASP A 141 1.79 15.99 -2.06
N LEU A 142 2.50 15.62 -3.12
CA LEU A 142 2.36 16.06 -4.51
C LEU A 142 1.98 14.89 -5.43
N CYS A 143 1.49 13.77 -4.89
CA CYS A 143 1.22 12.59 -5.70
C CYS A 143 0.27 12.91 -6.87
N ASN A 144 0.59 12.45 -8.08
CA ASN A 144 -0.12 12.68 -9.33
C ASN A 144 -0.25 14.17 -9.72
N CYS A 145 0.66 15.04 -9.28
CA CYS A 145 0.91 16.35 -9.92
C CYS A 145 1.63 16.14 -11.25
N SER A 146 0.95 15.55 -12.23
CA SER A 146 1.55 15.01 -13.46
C SER A 146 2.20 16.05 -14.38
N ASN A 147 1.87 17.33 -14.24
CA ASN A 147 2.51 18.42 -14.99
C ASN A 147 3.71 19.07 -14.28
N LEU A 148 4.00 18.69 -13.04
CA LEU A 148 5.14 19.23 -12.29
C LEU A 148 6.46 18.73 -12.88
N VAL A 149 7.32 19.66 -13.33
CA VAL A 149 8.57 19.32 -14.04
C VAL A 149 9.80 19.31 -13.12
N GLU A 150 9.83 20.17 -12.11
CA GLU A 150 10.96 20.32 -11.20
C GLU A 150 10.52 20.78 -9.80
N LEU A 151 11.37 20.56 -8.80
CA LEU A 151 11.27 21.22 -7.50
C LEU A 151 12.26 22.40 -7.43
N PRO A 152 11.86 23.56 -6.86
CA PRO A 152 12.78 24.66 -6.62
C PRO A 152 13.83 24.27 -5.58
N SER A 153 15.06 24.78 -5.70
CA SER A 153 16.16 24.49 -4.77
C SER A 153 15.89 24.94 -3.33
N SER A 154 15.01 25.92 -3.15
CA SER A 154 14.56 26.38 -1.83
C SER A 154 13.83 25.30 -1.02
N ILE A 155 13.39 24.19 -1.64
CA ILE A 155 12.88 23.02 -0.89
C ILE A 155 13.88 22.59 0.20
N GLY A 156 15.18 22.79 -0.02
CA GLY A 156 16.23 22.48 0.95
C GLY A 156 16.15 23.26 2.26
N ASN A 157 15.37 24.34 2.33
CA ASN A 157 15.14 25.08 3.57
C ASN A 157 14.09 24.42 4.48
N LEU A 158 13.37 23.40 4.02
CA LEU A 158 12.33 22.70 4.78
C LEU A 158 12.92 21.70 5.78
N GLN A 159 13.64 22.21 6.78
CA GLN A 159 14.44 21.40 7.70
C GLN A 159 13.62 20.49 8.64
N LYS A 160 12.30 20.70 8.75
CA LYS A 160 11.36 19.84 9.49
C LYS A 160 10.59 18.86 8.60
N LEU A 161 10.79 18.87 7.28
CA LEU A 161 10.08 17.98 6.37
C LEU A 161 10.50 16.54 6.62
N CYS A 162 9.56 15.74 7.12
CA CYS A 162 9.74 14.32 7.43
C CYS A 162 9.29 13.42 6.27
N VAL A 163 8.24 13.84 5.55
CA VAL A 163 7.61 13.05 4.49
C VAL A 163 7.43 13.88 3.22
N LEU A 164 8.04 13.42 2.13
CA LEU A 164 7.84 13.97 0.79
C LEU A 164 7.31 12.87 -0.15
N ILE A 165 6.06 13.03 -0.59
CA ILE A 165 5.40 12.09 -1.51
C ILE A 165 5.20 12.80 -2.85
N MET A 166 5.70 12.18 -3.92
CA MET A 166 5.64 12.70 -5.29
C MET A 166 5.32 11.58 -6.30
N CYS A 167 4.65 10.52 -5.85
CA CYS A 167 4.29 9.40 -6.73
C CYS A 167 3.52 9.87 -7.97
N GLY A 168 3.76 9.31 -9.15
CA GLY A 168 3.02 9.64 -10.37
C GLY A 168 3.25 11.06 -10.91
N CYS A 169 4.27 11.79 -10.44
CA CYS A 169 4.73 13.03 -11.07
C CYS A 169 5.47 12.72 -12.39
N SER A 170 4.71 12.32 -13.41
CA SER A 170 5.24 11.69 -14.63
C SER A 170 6.12 12.59 -15.50
N LYS A 171 6.04 13.92 -15.36
CA LYS A 171 6.93 14.89 -16.03
C LYS A 171 8.08 15.38 -15.15
N LEU A 172 8.24 14.90 -13.93
CA LEU A 172 9.36 15.28 -13.07
C LEU A 172 10.66 14.75 -13.67
N GLU A 173 11.52 15.65 -14.13
CA GLU A 173 12.78 15.27 -14.80
C GLU A 173 13.96 15.26 -13.83
N THR A 174 13.99 16.20 -12.89
CA THR A 174 15.10 16.39 -11.95
C THR A 174 14.63 16.78 -10.57
N LEU A 175 15.47 16.47 -9.58
CA LEU A 175 15.38 17.00 -8.24
C LEU A 175 16.57 17.94 -8.01
N PRO A 176 16.43 18.95 -7.15
CA PRO A 176 17.53 19.82 -6.80
C PRO A 176 18.66 19.04 -6.12
N ILE A 177 19.88 19.31 -6.56
CA ILE A 177 21.12 18.67 -6.08
C ILE A 177 21.74 19.44 -4.92
N ASN A 178 22.61 18.78 -4.13
CA ASN A 178 23.34 19.37 -3.01
C ASN A 178 22.42 19.92 -1.90
N ILE A 179 21.26 19.30 -1.71
CA ILE A 179 20.34 19.61 -0.62
C ILE A 179 20.48 18.56 0.48
N ASN A 180 20.22 18.96 1.72
CA ASN A 180 20.16 18.05 2.85
C ASN A 180 18.97 18.37 3.75
N LEU A 181 17.89 17.63 3.56
CA LEU A 181 16.70 17.67 4.42
C LEU A 181 16.93 16.79 5.65
N LYS A 182 17.32 17.41 6.78
CA LYS A 182 17.77 16.71 8.00
C LYS A 182 16.72 15.80 8.64
N ALA A 183 15.44 16.16 8.52
CA ALA A 183 14.33 15.41 9.10
C ALA A 183 13.71 14.38 8.14
N LEU A 184 14.07 14.41 6.85
CA LEU A 184 13.40 13.61 5.82
C LEU A 184 13.65 12.13 6.04
N SER A 185 12.62 11.41 6.47
CA SER A 185 12.63 9.97 6.66
C SER A 185 12.01 9.23 5.48
N THR A 186 11.04 9.84 4.79
CA THR A 186 10.31 9.17 3.70
C THR A 186 10.34 9.99 2.42
N LEU A 187 10.83 9.37 1.34
CA LEU A 187 10.83 9.91 -0.01
C LEU A 187 10.19 8.91 -0.98
N ASN A 188 9.02 9.26 -1.50
CA ASN A 188 8.31 8.46 -2.50
C ASN A 188 8.30 9.17 -3.86
N LEU A 189 9.01 8.59 -4.84
CA LEU A 189 9.12 9.05 -6.23
C LEU A 189 8.63 7.95 -7.20
N THR A 190 7.76 7.07 -6.72
CA THR A 190 7.19 5.97 -7.53
C THR A 190 6.52 6.53 -8.78
N ASP A 191 6.69 5.91 -9.94
CA ASP A 191 6.09 6.34 -11.22
C ASP A 191 6.45 7.77 -11.67
N CYS A 192 7.57 8.32 -11.18
CA CYS A 192 8.20 9.50 -11.79
C CYS A 192 8.94 9.08 -13.08
N LEU A 193 8.17 8.77 -14.13
CA LEU A 193 8.62 8.09 -15.35
C LEU A 193 9.78 8.79 -16.09
N GLN A 194 9.95 10.10 -15.91
CA GLN A 194 11.00 10.90 -16.56
C GLN A 194 12.21 11.19 -15.67
N LEU A 195 12.18 10.79 -14.39
CA LEU A 195 13.27 11.00 -13.46
C LEU A 195 14.42 10.04 -13.78
N LYS A 196 15.54 10.58 -14.24
CA LYS A 196 16.69 9.78 -14.72
C LYS A 196 17.86 9.70 -13.74
N ARG A 197 17.94 10.63 -12.79
CA ARG A 197 19.05 10.77 -11.86
C ARG A 197 18.66 10.32 -10.48
N PHE A 198 19.60 9.71 -9.76
CA PHE A 198 19.39 9.31 -8.39
C PHE A 198 19.14 10.53 -7.47
N PRO A 199 18.18 10.48 -6.52
CA PRO A 199 17.85 11.63 -5.66
C PRO A 199 18.87 11.85 -4.53
N GLU A 200 19.84 12.73 -4.75
CA GLU A 200 20.80 13.17 -3.72
C GLU A 200 20.26 14.36 -2.89
N ILE A 201 19.13 14.17 -2.20
CA ILE A 201 18.43 15.24 -1.45
C ILE A 201 18.52 15.12 0.08
N SER A 202 18.83 13.94 0.61
CA SER A 202 19.09 13.71 2.04
C SER A 202 19.76 12.36 2.25
N THR A 203 20.58 12.25 3.29
CA THR A 203 21.21 10.99 3.73
C THR A 203 20.50 10.34 4.94
N HIS A 204 19.44 10.96 5.46
CA HIS A 204 18.71 10.50 6.65
C HIS A 204 17.45 9.69 6.32
N ILE A 205 17.24 9.39 5.03
CA ILE A 205 16.07 8.67 4.53
C ILE A 205 16.04 7.25 5.10
N GLU A 206 14.88 6.88 5.63
CA GLU A 206 14.52 5.54 6.11
C GLU A 206 13.82 4.75 5.00
N LEU A 207 12.88 5.39 4.29
CA LEU A 207 12.05 4.79 3.25
C LEU A 207 12.27 5.51 1.91
N LEU A 208 12.90 4.83 0.96
CA LEU A 208 13.18 5.33 -0.39
C LEU A 208 12.44 4.48 -1.44
N MET A 209 11.49 5.09 -2.16
CA MET A 209 10.67 4.39 -3.17
C MET A 209 10.92 5.01 -4.56
N LEU A 210 11.59 4.28 -5.45
CA LEU A 210 12.01 4.72 -6.80
C LEU A 210 11.51 3.80 -7.92
N THR A 211 10.50 2.98 -7.66
CA THR A 211 9.89 2.11 -8.68
C THR A 211 9.22 2.95 -9.77
N GLY A 212 9.20 2.47 -11.01
CA GLY A 212 8.62 3.23 -12.14
C GLY A 212 9.42 4.50 -12.53
N THR A 213 10.66 4.65 -12.07
CA THR A 213 11.54 5.75 -12.53
C THR A 213 12.41 5.32 -13.72
N ALA A 214 13.03 6.29 -14.40
CA ALA A 214 14.01 6.04 -15.45
C ALA A 214 15.46 6.03 -14.92
N ILE A 215 15.64 5.88 -13.60
CA ILE A 215 16.95 5.86 -12.94
C ILE A 215 17.69 4.57 -13.31
N LYS A 216 18.94 4.72 -13.78
CA LYS A 216 19.81 3.61 -14.21
C LYS A 216 21.17 3.60 -13.49
N GLU A 217 21.22 4.23 -12.32
CA GLU A 217 22.41 4.34 -11.49
C GLU A 217 22.05 4.22 -10.02
N VAL A 218 22.99 3.73 -9.21
CA VAL A 218 22.90 3.76 -7.74
C VAL A 218 24.24 4.29 -7.22
N PRO A 219 24.32 5.52 -6.68
CA PRO A 219 25.59 6.11 -6.26
C PRO A 219 26.14 5.42 -5.00
N LEU A 220 27.47 5.36 -4.86
CA LEU A 220 28.12 4.76 -3.68
C LEU A 220 27.77 5.47 -2.36
N SER A 221 27.39 6.75 -2.43
CA SER A 221 27.02 7.57 -1.28
C SER A 221 25.85 6.99 -0.48
N ILE A 222 24.96 6.22 -1.11
CA ILE A 222 23.83 5.58 -0.45
C ILE A 222 24.26 4.63 0.68
N MET A 223 25.48 4.07 0.62
CA MET A 223 26.01 3.19 1.67
C MET A 223 26.23 3.91 3.00
N SER A 224 26.28 5.25 2.99
CA SER A 224 26.36 6.06 4.20
C SER A 224 25.00 6.33 4.86
N TRP A 225 23.89 5.94 4.22
CA TRP A 225 22.54 6.19 4.71
C TRP A 225 22.17 5.16 5.78
N SER A 226 22.66 5.37 6.99
CA SER A 226 22.57 4.42 8.11
C SER A 226 21.14 4.11 8.57
N ARG A 227 20.17 4.94 8.18
CA ARG A 227 18.74 4.76 8.52
C ARG A 227 17.94 4.03 7.46
N LEU A 228 18.51 3.76 6.28
CA LEU A 228 17.78 3.18 5.16
C LEU A 228 17.32 1.76 5.51
N THR A 229 16.03 1.62 5.82
CA THR A 229 15.38 0.34 6.14
C THR A 229 14.68 -0.24 4.92
N LEU A 230 14.19 0.61 4.02
CA LEU A 230 13.49 0.22 2.81
C LEU A 230 14.01 1.01 1.61
N PHE A 231 14.45 0.27 0.60
CA PHE A 231 14.84 0.79 -0.69
C PHE A 231 14.18 -0.03 -1.80
N GLN A 232 13.20 0.58 -2.45
CA GLN A 232 12.47 0.00 -3.59
C GLN A 232 12.95 0.64 -4.88
N MET A 233 13.19 -0.17 -5.91
CA MET A 233 13.50 0.32 -7.24
C MET A 233 13.08 -0.64 -8.34
N SER A 234 12.94 -0.11 -9.54
CA SER A 234 12.77 -0.93 -10.74
C SER A 234 14.08 -1.55 -11.19
N TYR A 235 13.99 -2.77 -11.71
CA TYR A 235 15.09 -3.45 -12.37
C TYR A 235 15.55 -2.69 -13.63
N PHE A 236 16.86 -2.71 -13.87
CA PHE A 236 17.49 -2.33 -15.14
C PHE A 236 18.71 -3.23 -15.44
N GLU A 237 19.02 -3.41 -16.72
CA GLU A 237 20.05 -4.34 -17.24
C GLU A 237 21.41 -4.23 -16.53
N SER A 238 21.94 -3.01 -16.39
CA SER A 238 23.26 -2.74 -15.80
C SER A 238 23.27 -2.70 -14.27
N LEU A 239 22.21 -3.15 -13.58
CA LEU A 239 22.15 -3.06 -12.11
C LEU A 239 23.27 -3.86 -11.43
N ASN A 240 23.74 -4.95 -12.04
CA ASN A 240 24.86 -5.75 -11.55
C ASN A 240 26.22 -5.03 -11.59
N GLU A 241 26.34 -3.90 -12.31
CA GLU A 241 27.53 -3.04 -12.29
C GLU A 241 27.65 -2.25 -10.97
N PHE A 242 26.59 -2.23 -10.16
CA PHE A 242 26.52 -1.58 -8.85
C PHE A 242 26.43 -2.63 -7.73
N PRO A 243 27.54 -3.32 -7.37
CA PRO A 243 27.50 -4.42 -6.41
C PRO A 243 26.99 -3.98 -5.03
N HIS A 244 27.30 -2.77 -4.60
CA HIS A 244 26.79 -2.19 -3.34
C HIS A 244 25.27 -2.04 -3.31
N ALA A 245 24.62 -1.86 -4.48
CA ALA A 245 23.17 -1.78 -4.56
C ALA A 245 22.51 -3.11 -4.18
N LEU A 246 23.13 -4.24 -4.54
CA LEU A 246 22.60 -5.58 -4.26
C LEU A 246 22.52 -5.88 -2.75
N ASP A 247 23.33 -5.20 -1.94
CA ASP A 247 23.39 -5.36 -0.48
C ASP A 247 22.35 -4.52 0.28
N ILE A 248 21.71 -3.56 -0.39
CA ILE A 248 20.83 -2.57 0.26
C ILE A 248 19.40 -2.55 -0.29
N ILE A 249 19.18 -2.97 -1.55
CA ILE A 249 17.84 -3.05 -2.13
C ILE A 249 17.00 -4.05 -1.34
N THR A 250 15.82 -3.60 -0.90
CA THR A 250 14.87 -4.42 -0.15
C THR A 250 13.68 -4.85 -1.01
N GLU A 251 13.40 -4.12 -2.09
CA GLU A 251 12.37 -4.47 -3.06
C GLU A 251 12.84 -4.18 -4.48
N LEU A 252 12.68 -5.18 -5.33
CA LEU A 252 13.03 -5.10 -6.73
C LEU A 252 11.79 -5.40 -7.58
N GLN A 253 11.45 -4.47 -8.47
CA GLN A 253 10.34 -4.63 -9.40
C GLN A 253 10.85 -4.86 -10.81
N LEU A 254 10.57 -6.03 -11.37
CA LEU A 254 10.83 -6.41 -12.75
C LEU A 254 9.54 -6.21 -13.53
N SER A 255 9.63 -5.59 -14.70
CA SER A 255 8.48 -5.41 -15.57
C SER A 255 8.89 -5.37 -17.04
N LYS A 256 7.97 -5.79 -17.92
CA LYS A 256 8.06 -5.78 -19.41
C LYS A 256 9.30 -6.45 -20.01
N ASP A 257 9.09 -7.35 -20.97
CA ASP A 257 10.09 -7.89 -21.89
C ASP A 257 11.31 -8.64 -21.31
N ILE A 258 11.37 -8.87 -19.99
CA ILE A 258 12.38 -9.72 -19.37
C ILE A 258 12.13 -11.19 -19.75
N GLN A 259 13.14 -11.85 -20.29
CA GLN A 259 13.13 -13.27 -20.64
C GLN A 259 13.55 -14.17 -19.48
N GLU A 260 14.45 -13.67 -18.63
CA GLU A 260 14.94 -14.38 -17.44
C GLU A 260 15.17 -13.42 -16.27
N VAL A 261 14.86 -13.85 -15.06
CA VAL A 261 15.31 -13.13 -13.87
C VAL A 261 16.82 -13.35 -13.73
N PRO A 262 17.65 -12.29 -13.61
CA PRO A 262 19.09 -12.48 -13.60
C PRO A 262 19.59 -13.34 -12.43
N PRO A 263 20.55 -14.27 -12.65
CA PRO A 263 21.00 -15.21 -11.61
C PRO A 263 21.62 -14.55 -10.38
N TRP A 264 22.04 -13.30 -10.47
CA TRP A 264 22.62 -12.56 -9.35
C TRP A 264 21.59 -12.05 -8.35
N VAL A 265 20.29 -12.07 -8.67
CA VAL A 265 19.21 -11.71 -7.73
C VAL A 265 19.25 -12.60 -6.48
N LYS A 266 19.68 -13.86 -6.61
CA LYS A 266 19.90 -14.78 -5.47
C LYS A 266 20.92 -14.29 -4.45
N ARG A 267 21.79 -13.35 -4.83
CA ARG A 267 22.84 -12.79 -3.96
C ARG A 267 22.37 -11.57 -3.18
N MET A 268 21.16 -11.06 -3.45
CA MET A 268 20.62 -9.87 -2.80
C MET A 268 20.15 -10.21 -1.38
N SER A 269 21.06 -10.11 -0.42
CA SER A 269 20.88 -10.57 0.97
C SER A 269 19.78 -9.85 1.76
N ARG A 270 19.39 -8.64 1.33
CA ARG A 270 18.34 -7.83 1.94
C ARG A 270 17.02 -7.81 1.16
N LEU A 271 16.95 -8.47 0.00
CA LEU A 271 15.75 -8.49 -0.82
C LEU A 271 14.62 -9.18 -0.04
N ARG A 272 13.55 -8.45 0.23
CA ARG A 272 12.32 -8.91 0.91
C ARG A 272 11.16 -9.07 -0.06
N ILE A 273 11.04 -8.19 -1.05
CA ILE A 273 10.00 -8.25 -2.08
C ILE A 273 10.62 -8.39 -3.47
N LEU A 274 10.12 -9.36 -4.23
CA LEU A 274 10.34 -9.46 -5.66
C LEU A 274 9.00 -9.35 -6.36
N GLY A 275 8.80 -8.25 -7.10
CA GLY A 275 7.61 -8.02 -7.92
C GLY A 275 7.92 -8.27 -9.39
N LEU A 276 7.14 -9.10 -10.06
CA LEU A 276 7.22 -9.39 -11.49
C LEU A 276 5.90 -8.96 -12.13
N TYR A 277 5.92 -7.87 -12.89
CA TYR A 277 4.73 -7.25 -13.45
C TYR A 277 4.72 -7.35 -14.97
N ASN A 278 3.73 -8.05 -15.52
CA ASN A 278 3.57 -8.19 -16.98
C ASN A 278 4.83 -8.76 -17.65
N CYS A 279 5.57 -9.64 -16.98
CA CYS A 279 6.74 -10.34 -17.54
C CYS A 279 6.26 -11.47 -18.48
N ASN A 280 5.65 -11.08 -19.59
CA ASN A 280 4.94 -12.01 -20.49
C ASN A 280 5.85 -13.01 -21.21
N ASN A 281 7.16 -12.77 -21.26
CA ASN A 281 8.15 -13.65 -21.90
C ASN A 281 8.98 -14.47 -20.90
N LEU A 282 8.76 -14.27 -19.60
CA LEU A 282 9.47 -14.98 -18.55
C LEU A 282 8.96 -16.41 -18.46
N VAL A 283 9.82 -17.40 -18.69
CA VAL A 283 9.44 -18.83 -18.72
C VAL A 283 9.68 -19.52 -17.38
N SER A 284 10.71 -19.09 -16.64
CA SER A 284 11.14 -19.73 -15.40
C SER A 284 11.65 -18.75 -14.36
N LEU A 285 11.46 -19.07 -13.08
CA LEU A 285 12.17 -18.39 -11.98
C LEU A 285 13.41 -19.16 -11.56
N PRO A 286 14.59 -18.51 -11.47
CA PRO A 286 15.79 -19.12 -10.92
C PRO A 286 15.71 -19.16 -9.39
N GLN A 287 16.72 -19.77 -8.76
CA GLN A 287 16.91 -19.67 -7.31
C GLN A 287 16.86 -18.21 -6.84
N LEU A 288 16.08 -17.97 -5.78
CA LEU A 288 15.84 -16.66 -5.17
C LEU A 288 16.54 -16.59 -3.80
N PRO A 289 16.79 -15.39 -3.26
CA PRO A 289 17.47 -15.28 -1.97
C PRO A 289 16.57 -15.74 -0.82
N ASP A 290 17.16 -16.41 0.19
CA ASP A 290 16.44 -16.88 1.38
C ASP A 290 15.81 -15.74 2.21
N SER A 291 16.26 -14.50 2.00
CA SER A 291 15.70 -13.29 2.62
C SER A 291 14.31 -12.92 2.11
N LEU A 292 13.88 -13.49 0.97
CA LEU A 292 12.64 -13.13 0.28
C LEU A 292 11.42 -13.49 1.15
N ALA A 293 10.57 -12.51 1.40
CA ALA A 293 9.34 -12.64 2.18
C ALA A 293 8.08 -12.47 1.32
N TYR A 294 8.20 -11.89 0.13
CA TYR A 294 7.07 -11.67 -0.77
C TYR A 294 7.50 -11.88 -2.23
N LEU A 295 6.87 -12.82 -2.91
CA LEU A 295 6.98 -13.02 -4.35
C LEU A 295 5.62 -12.73 -5.00
N TYR A 296 5.57 -11.65 -5.78
CA TYR A 296 4.40 -11.27 -6.55
C TYR A 296 4.68 -11.44 -8.04
N ALA A 297 3.95 -12.30 -8.72
CA ALA A 297 4.08 -12.50 -10.16
C ALA A 297 2.73 -12.25 -10.82
N ASP A 298 2.51 -11.03 -11.29
CA ASP A 298 1.24 -10.64 -11.92
C ASP A 298 1.33 -10.63 -13.43
N ASN A 299 0.35 -11.31 -14.03
CA ASN A 299 0.17 -11.37 -15.46
C ASN A 299 1.45 -11.85 -16.19
N CYS A 300 2.19 -12.76 -15.57
CA CYS A 300 3.35 -13.42 -16.19
C CYS A 300 2.87 -14.62 -17.03
N LYS A 301 2.36 -14.35 -18.23
CA LYS A 301 1.62 -15.31 -19.06
C LYS A 301 2.43 -16.51 -19.57
N SER A 302 3.75 -16.39 -19.64
CA SER A 302 4.63 -17.48 -20.09
C SER A 302 5.31 -18.24 -18.95
N LEU A 303 5.05 -17.87 -17.69
CA LEU A 303 5.73 -18.47 -16.56
C LEU A 303 5.23 -19.92 -16.37
N GLU A 304 6.13 -20.87 -16.61
CA GLU A 304 5.83 -22.30 -16.62
C GLU A 304 6.45 -23.03 -15.43
N ARG A 305 7.69 -22.68 -15.06
CA ARG A 305 8.47 -23.45 -14.07
C ARG A 305 9.10 -22.58 -12.99
N LEU A 306 9.36 -23.18 -11.85
CA LEU A 306 10.04 -22.57 -10.72
C LEU A 306 11.27 -23.42 -10.37
N ASP A 307 12.46 -22.94 -10.74
CA ASP A 307 13.74 -23.60 -10.46
C ASP A 307 14.31 -23.15 -9.11
N CYS A 308 13.43 -22.89 -8.14
CA CYS A 308 13.75 -22.35 -6.83
C CYS A 308 13.16 -23.17 -5.69
N CYS A 309 13.71 -22.98 -4.50
CA CYS A 309 13.11 -23.43 -3.25
C CYS A 309 12.83 -22.22 -2.37
N PHE A 310 11.74 -22.28 -1.61
CA PHE A 310 11.36 -21.21 -0.69
C PHE A 310 11.65 -21.65 0.75
N ASN A 311 12.76 -21.19 1.31
CA ASN A 311 13.21 -21.58 2.64
C ASN A 311 12.64 -20.69 3.76
N ASN A 312 12.06 -19.54 3.42
CA ASN A 312 11.44 -18.62 4.37
C ASN A 312 10.02 -19.09 4.75
N PRO A 313 9.75 -19.48 6.01
CA PRO A 313 8.43 -19.98 6.43
C PRO A 313 7.34 -18.90 6.53
N TRP A 314 7.70 -17.63 6.30
CA TRP A 314 6.77 -16.49 6.25
C TRP A 314 6.63 -15.91 4.85
N ILE A 315 6.98 -16.67 3.80
CA ILE A 315 6.90 -16.18 2.43
C ILE A 315 5.44 -16.10 1.94
N ASN A 316 5.09 -14.96 1.34
CA ASN A 316 3.88 -14.80 0.53
C ASN A 316 4.19 -15.17 -0.93
N LEU A 317 3.37 -16.04 -1.51
CA LEU A 317 3.52 -16.53 -2.88
C LEU A 317 2.25 -16.23 -3.67
N ILE A 318 2.28 -15.20 -4.51
CA ILE A 318 1.09 -14.65 -5.15
C ILE A 318 1.30 -14.60 -6.66
N PHE A 319 0.59 -15.44 -7.41
CA PHE A 319 0.75 -15.65 -8.86
C PHE A 319 -0.52 -15.34 -9.68
N PRO A 320 -1.07 -14.11 -9.63
CA PRO A 320 -2.27 -13.78 -10.39
C PRO A 320 -2.01 -13.87 -11.90
N LYS A 321 -2.94 -14.53 -12.59
CA LYS A 321 -2.95 -14.67 -14.06
C LYS A 321 -1.71 -15.38 -14.65
N CYS A 322 -1.00 -16.17 -13.86
CA CYS A 322 0.10 -17.05 -14.30
C CYS A 322 -0.41 -18.42 -14.79
N PHE A 323 -1.30 -18.42 -15.78
CA PHE A 323 -2.07 -19.62 -16.17
C PHE A 323 -1.24 -20.78 -16.75
N LYS A 324 0.03 -20.55 -17.11
CA LYS A 324 0.93 -21.56 -17.66
C LYS A 324 1.78 -22.32 -16.65
N LEU A 325 1.66 -22.01 -15.35
CA LEU A 325 2.38 -22.74 -14.31
C LEU A 325 2.12 -24.24 -14.44
N ASN A 326 3.18 -25.02 -14.67
CA ASN A 326 3.11 -26.46 -14.84
C ASN A 326 2.81 -27.17 -13.50
N GLN A 327 2.54 -28.47 -13.55
CA GLN A 327 2.16 -29.20 -12.34
C GLN A 327 3.27 -29.21 -11.27
N GLU A 328 4.53 -29.33 -11.67
CA GLU A 328 5.67 -29.31 -10.73
C GLU A 328 5.77 -27.98 -9.98
N ALA A 329 5.63 -26.86 -10.68
CA ALA A 329 5.63 -25.53 -10.09
C ALA A 329 4.42 -25.32 -9.16
N ARG A 330 3.23 -25.77 -9.58
CA ARG A 330 2.03 -25.73 -8.75
C ARG A 330 2.22 -26.56 -7.49
N ASP A 331 2.76 -27.77 -7.60
CA ASP A 331 3.04 -28.64 -6.47
C ASP A 331 4.06 -28.01 -5.53
N LEU A 332 5.14 -27.41 -6.04
CA LEU A 332 6.11 -26.67 -5.23
C LEU A 332 5.43 -25.54 -4.43
N ILE A 333 4.65 -24.68 -5.09
CA ILE A 333 3.92 -23.58 -4.43
C ILE A 333 2.98 -24.14 -3.35
N MET A 334 2.23 -25.19 -3.68
CA MET A 334 1.22 -25.80 -2.81
C MET A 334 1.82 -26.53 -1.60
N HIS A 335 3.02 -27.10 -1.72
CA HIS A 335 3.69 -27.82 -0.64
C HIS A 335 4.73 -26.95 0.10
N THR A 336 4.91 -25.70 -0.32
CA THR A 336 5.69 -24.73 0.46
C THR A 336 4.98 -24.46 1.78
N SER A 337 5.63 -24.82 2.89
CA SER A 337 5.14 -24.56 4.24
C SER A 337 5.27 -23.07 4.53
N THR A 338 4.15 -22.35 4.56
CA THR A 338 4.11 -20.94 4.89
C THR A 338 2.88 -20.61 5.73
N ARG A 339 3.05 -19.69 6.69
CA ARG A 339 1.94 -19.17 7.51
C ARG A 339 1.15 -18.04 6.83
N GLN A 340 1.46 -17.74 5.57
CA GLN A 340 0.88 -16.65 4.81
C GLN A 340 -0.05 -17.17 3.70
N CYS A 341 -0.85 -16.27 3.13
CA CYS A 341 -1.73 -16.61 2.01
C CYS A 341 -0.88 -16.94 0.77
N VAL A 342 -1.26 -18.02 0.09
CA VAL A 342 -0.71 -18.41 -1.22
C VAL A 342 -1.82 -18.34 -2.26
N MET A 343 -1.51 -17.78 -3.42
CA MET A 343 -2.44 -17.61 -4.52
C MET A 343 -1.84 -18.11 -5.83
N LEU A 344 -2.61 -18.92 -6.55
CA LEU A 344 -2.27 -19.39 -7.90
C LEU A 344 -3.53 -19.63 -8.73
N PRO A 345 -3.44 -19.66 -10.08
CA PRO A 345 -4.58 -19.93 -10.93
C PRO A 345 -5.14 -21.34 -10.70
N GLY A 346 -6.45 -21.49 -10.70
CA GLY A 346 -7.14 -22.77 -10.50
C GLY A 346 -8.66 -22.63 -10.63
N THR A 347 -9.28 -23.56 -11.33
CA THR A 347 -10.73 -23.55 -11.60
C THR A 347 -11.56 -24.42 -10.65
N GLN A 348 -10.89 -25.15 -9.76
CA GLN A 348 -11.48 -26.02 -8.74
C GLN A 348 -10.47 -26.25 -7.61
N VAL A 349 -10.96 -26.65 -6.43
CA VAL A 349 -10.10 -27.06 -5.32
C VAL A 349 -9.30 -28.32 -5.73
N PRO A 350 -7.94 -28.31 -5.61
CA PRO A 350 -7.09 -29.43 -6.03
C PRO A 350 -7.44 -30.76 -5.37
N ALA A 351 -7.19 -31.87 -6.07
CA ALA A 351 -7.51 -33.21 -5.56
C ALA A 351 -6.67 -33.64 -4.33
N CYS A 352 -5.55 -32.96 -4.05
CA CYS A 352 -4.76 -33.19 -2.84
C CYS A 352 -5.50 -32.78 -1.56
N PHE A 353 -6.51 -31.89 -1.63
CA PHE A 353 -7.43 -31.64 -0.53
C PHE A 353 -8.42 -32.79 -0.45
N ASN A 354 -8.20 -33.68 0.50
CA ASN A 354 -8.95 -34.93 0.64
C ASN A 354 -10.37 -34.73 1.20
N HIS A 355 -10.64 -33.59 1.84
CA HIS A 355 -11.97 -33.15 2.23
C HIS A 355 -12.35 -31.91 1.42
N ARG A 356 -13.49 -31.94 0.72
CA ARG A 356 -13.94 -30.86 -0.17
C ARG A 356 -15.44 -30.64 -0.06
N ALA A 357 -15.86 -29.38 -0.10
CA ALA A 357 -17.25 -28.99 -0.31
C ALA A 357 -17.36 -28.28 -1.67
N THR A 358 -18.22 -28.78 -2.55
CA THR A 358 -18.45 -28.22 -3.89
C THR A 358 -19.47 -27.08 -3.91
N SER A 359 -20.05 -26.77 -2.75
CA SER A 359 -20.95 -25.65 -2.56
C SER A 359 -20.85 -25.16 -1.13
N GLY A 360 -20.40 -23.92 -0.96
CA GLY A 360 -20.41 -23.23 0.33
C GLY A 360 -19.03 -23.02 0.93
N ASP A 361 -19.06 -22.47 2.12
CA ASP A 361 -17.97 -21.94 2.93
C ASP A 361 -17.65 -22.83 4.13
N SER A 362 -18.26 -24.00 4.24
CA SER A 362 -18.06 -24.90 5.37
C SER A 362 -17.85 -26.34 4.92
N LEU A 363 -17.11 -27.10 5.74
CA LEU A 363 -16.94 -28.53 5.55
C LEU A 363 -16.82 -29.26 6.89
N LYS A 364 -17.21 -30.53 6.89
CA LYS A 364 -17.05 -31.44 8.03
C LYS A 364 -15.95 -32.46 7.71
N ILE A 365 -15.03 -32.66 8.64
CA ILE A 365 -13.98 -33.68 8.53
C ILE A 365 -14.09 -34.70 9.66
N LYS A 366 -13.57 -35.90 9.38
CA LYS A 366 -13.41 -36.96 10.37
C LYS A 366 -11.94 -37.37 10.43
N LEU A 367 -11.31 -37.12 11.58
CA LEU A 367 -9.93 -37.45 11.87
C LEU A 367 -9.79 -38.96 12.02
N LYS A 368 -8.69 -39.51 11.49
CA LYS A 368 -8.42 -40.95 11.48
C LYS A 368 -7.51 -41.42 12.63
N GLU A 369 -6.92 -40.49 13.37
CA GLU A 369 -5.92 -40.79 14.39
C GLU A 369 -6.56 -41.18 15.73
N SER A 370 -5.95 -42.15 16.41
CA SER A 370 -6.32 -42.56 17.76
C SER A 370 -5.08 -43.11 18.47
N PRO A 371 -4.56 -42.46 19.53
CA PRO A 371 -5.06 -41.23 20.15
C PRO A 371 -4.84 -39.99 19.26
N LEU A 372 -5.67 -38.96 19.45
CA LEU A 372 -5.52 -37.68 18.75
C LEU A 372 -4.29 -36.93 19.29
N PRO A 373 -3.46 -36.35 18.40
CA PRO A 373 -2.43 -35.40 18.80
C PRO A 373 -3.04 -34.16 19.46
N THR A 374 -2.32 -33.54 20.39
CA THR A 374 -2.73 -32.28 21.03
C THR A 374 -2.78 -31.10 20.06
N THR A 375 -2.00 -31.18 18.98
CA THR A 375 -1.87 -30.15 17.95
C THR A 375 -1.90 -30.80 16.59
N LEU A 376 -2.74 -30.28 15.69
CA LEU A 376 -2.84 -30.73 14.30
C LEU A 376 -2.59 -29.57 13.35
N ARG A 377 -1.91 -29.84 12.24
CA ARG A 377 -1.68 -28.87 11.17
C ARG A 377 -2.61 -29.15 10.01
N PHE A 378 -3.25 -28.09 9.52
CA PHE A 378 -4.11 -28.17 8.35
C PHE A 378 -3.70 -27.14 7.31
N LYS A 379 -4.01 -27.48 6.05
CA LYS A 379 -4.00 -26.56 4.93
C LYS A 379 -5.42 -26.44 4.39
N ALA A 380 -5.95 -25.23 4.36
CA ALA A 380 -7.19 -24.91 3.68
C ALA A 380 -6.93 -24.45 2.25
N CYS A 381 -7.91 -24.69 1.38
CA CYS A 381 -8.01 -24.10 0.06
C CYS A 381 -9.41 -23.58 -0.14
N ILE A 382 -9.55 -22.34 -0.60
CA ILE A 382 -10.84 -21.76 -0.99
C ILE A 382 -10.76 -21.25 -2.43
N MET A 383 -11.90 -21.21 -3.09
CA MET A 383 -12.07 -20.61 -4.40
C MET A 383 -13.24 -19.62 -4.35
N LEU A 384 -13.02 -18.43 -4.91
CA LEU A 384 -13.98 -17.35 -4.86
C LEU A 384 -14.78 -17.22 -6.16
N VAL A 385 -16.02 -16.73 -6.05
CA VAL A 385 -16.87 -16.36 -7.18
C VAL A 385 -17.47 -14.98 -6.94
N MET A 386 -17.62 -14.19 -8.01
CA MET A 386 -18.33 -12.92 -7.96
C MET A 386 -19.85 -13.15 -8.04
N VAL A 387 -20.58 -12.44 -7.19
CA VAL A 387 -22.03 -12.57 -7.04
C VAL A 387 -22.75 -11.44 -7.78
N ASN A 388 -22.16 -10.23 -7.80
CA ASN A 388 -22.74 -9.04 -8.43
C ASN A 388 -21.69 -8.29 -9.24
N GLU A 389 -21.88 -8.20 -10.56
CA GLU A 389 -20.94 -7.49 -11.47
C GLU A 389 -21.16 -5.97 -11.52
N GLU A 390 -22.25 -5.44 -10.94
CA GLU A 390 -22.71 -4.06 -11.15
C GLU A 390 -22.15 -3.00 -10.18
N MET A 391 -21.37 -3.37 -9.16
CA MET A 391 -20.87 -2.41 -8.15
C MET A 391 -19.38 -2.10 -8.31
N SER A 392 -19.08 -0.94 -8.90
CA SER A 392 -17.75 -0.48 -9.33
C SER A 392 -16.83 0.07 -8.23
N TYR A 393 -17.07 -0.25 -6.95
CA TYR A 393 -16.27 0.26 -5.81
C TYR A 393 -15.66 -0.87 -4.98
N ASP A 394 -15.34 -2.00 -5.61
CA ASP A 394 -14.88 -3.22 -4.95
C ASP A 394 -13.55 -2.98 -4.22
N ARG A 395 -13.45 -3.42 -2.96
CA ARG A 395 -12.16 -3.45 -2.27
C ARG A 395 -11.31 -4.52 -2.95
N ARG A 396 -10.05 -4.20 -3.26
CA ARG A 396 -9.16 -5.15 -3.95
C ARG A 396 -8.69 -6.32 -3.07
N TRP A 397 -9.02 -6.30 -1.78
CA TRP A 397 -8.64 -7.30 -0.77
C TRP A 397 -9.82 -7.67 0.11
N MET A 398 -9.78 -8.87 0.68
CA MET A 398 -10.77 -9.43 1.59
C MET A 398 -10.04 -10.08 2.77
N SER A 399 -10.66 -10.10 3.95
CA SER A 399 -10.20 -10.93 5.07
C SER A 399 -11.07 -12.18 5.15
N VAL A 400 -10.48 -13.32 5.44
CA VAL A 400 -11.20 -14.59 5.66
C VAL A 400 -10.83 -15.12 7.03
N ASP A 401 -11.85 -15.27 7.87
CA ASP A 401 -11.72 -15.88 9.19
C ASP A 401 -11.97 -17.39 9.09
N ILE A 402 -11.24 -18.16 9.89
CA ILE A 402 -11.40 -19.61 10.03
C ILE A 402 -11.98 -19.88 11.41
N ASP A 403 -13.23 -20.34 11.43
CA ASP A 403 -13.89 -20.83 12.62
C ASP A 403 -13.94 -22.36 12.60
N ILE A 404 -13.51 -22.97 13.70
CA ILE A 404 -13.53 -24.42 13.86
C ILE A 404 -14.39 -24.76 15.07
N ARG A 405 -15.31 -25.71 14.90
CA ARG A 405 -16.17 -26.21 15.97
C ARG A 405 -16.10 -27.73 16.06
N ASP A 406 -16.21 -28.25 17.27
CA ASP A 406 -16.45 -29.67 17.49
C ASP A 406 -17.92 -29.98 17.18
N GLU A 407 -18.13 -30.92 16.26
CA GLU A 407 -19.47 -31.30 15.80
C GLU A 407 -20.36 -31.80 16.95
N GLN A 408 -19.79 -32.45 17.97
CA GLN A 408 -20.58 -33.16 18.99
C GLN A 408 -21.19 -32.22 20.03
N ASN A 409 -20.51 -31.13 20.34
CA ASN A 409 -20.88 -30.20 21.42
C ASN A 409 -20.94 -28.74 20.97
N ASP A 410 -20.64 -28.44 19.70
CA ASP A 410 -20.60 -27.10 19.10
C ASP A 410 -19.62 -26.13 19.77
N LEU A 411 -18.63 -26.65 20.50
CA LEU A 411 -17.60 -25.83 21.14
C LEU A 411 -16.57 -25.36 20.11
N LYS A 412 -16.20 -24.09 20.20
CA LYS A 412 -15.14 -23.49 19.39
C LYS A 412 -13.78 -24.10 19.73
N VAL A 413 -13.07 -24.56 18.71
CA VAL A 413 -11.70 -25.06 18.79
C VAL A 413 -10.76 -23.94 18.37
N GLN A 414 -9.68 -23.74 19.15
CA GLN A 414 -8.70 -22.71 18.85
C GLN A 414 -7.86 -23.08 17.63
N CYS A 415 -7.62 -22.11 16.75
CA CYS A 415 -6.65 -22.24 15.68
C CYS A 415 -5.79 -20.98 15.54
N THR A 416 -4.56 -21.16 15.08
CA THR A 416 -3.60 -20.08 14.90
C THR A 416 -2.79 -20.25 13.60
N PRO A 417 -2.69 -19.22 12.75
CA PRO A 417 -3.58 -18.05 12.67
C PRO A 417 -5.04 -18.45 12.38
N ASN A 418 -5.97 -17.56 12.68
CA ASN A 418 -7.40 -17.74 12.39
C ASN A 418 -7.96 -16.69 11.42
N ASP A 419 -7.16 -15.72 10.98
CA ASP A 419 -7.53 -14.69 10.01
C ASP A 419 -6.48 -14.58 8.91
N TYR A 420 -6.93 -14.37 7.67
CA TYR A 420 -6.05 -14.22 6.51
C TYR A 420 -6.50 -13.08 5.62
N ILE A 421 -5.56 -12.26 5.18
CA ILE A 421 -5.79 -11.24 4.16
C ILE A 421 -5.52 -11.84 2.78
N ILE A 422 -6.49 -11.69 1.88
CA ILE A 422 -6.43 -12.15 0.50
C ILE A 422 -6.37 -10.96 -0.43
N TYR A 423 -5.37 -10.95 -1.30
CA TYR A 423 -5.22 -9.98 -2.39
C TYR A 423 -4.37 -10.59 -3.52
N PRO A 424 -4.68 -10.30 -4.80
CA PRO A 424 -5.92 -9.70 -5.28
C PRO A 424 -7.09 -10.71 -5.25
N LEU A 425 -8.32 -10.19 -5.27
CA LEU A 425 -9.53 -11.01 -5.45
C LEU A 425 -9.74 -11.29 -6.94
N LEU A 426 -9.65 -12.56 -7.34
CA LEU A 426 -9.77 -13.01 -8.72
C LEU A 426 -10.61 -14.29 -8.79
N VAL A 427 -11.45 -14.37 -9.82
CA VAL A 427 -12.07 -15.63 -10.26
C VAL A 427 -11.02 -16.52 -10.92
N GLU A 428 -11.27 -17.82 -11.00
CA GLU A 428 -10.33 -18.81 -11.57
C GLU A 428 -8.97 -18.86 -10.85
N HIS A 429 -8.95 -18.50 -9.57
CA HIS A 429 -7.80 -18.60 -8.69
C HIS A 429 -8.19 -19.32 -7.40
N ILE A 430 -7.22 -20.03 -6.84
CA ILE A 430 -7.34 -20.66 -5.53
C ILE A 430 -6.45 -19.94 -4.52
N TYR A 431 -6.92 -19.95 -3.28
CA TYR A 431 -6.25 -19.33 -2.15
C TYR A 431 -6.03 -20.40 -1.07
N THR A 432 -4.81 -20.53 -0.58
CA THR A 432 -4.50 -21.53 0.44
C THR A 432 -3.86 -20.94 1.67
N PHE A 433 -4.17 -21.54 2.82
CA PHE A 433 -3.78 -21.07 4.14
C PHE A 433 -3.34 -22.26 5.00
N GLU A 434 -2.26 -22.12 5.76
CA GLU A 434 -1.86 -23.11 6.77
C GLU A 434 -2.09 -22.56 8.17
N PHE A 435 -2.69 -23.38 9.02
CA PHE A 435 -2.98 -23.06 10.42
C PHE A 435 -2.80 -24.30 11.30
N GLU A 436 -2.54 -24.04 12.57
CA GLU A 436 -2.44 -25.02 13.64
C GLU A 436 -3.76 -25.04 14.42
N VAL A 437 -4.25 -26.23 14.75
CA VAL A 437 -5.42 -26.44 15.61
C VAL A 437 -4.94 -27.04 16.91
N GLU A 438 -5.27 -26.38 18.01
CA GLU A 438 -4.80 -26.72 19.35
C GLU A 438 -5.92 -27.36 20.17
N GLU A 439 -5.55 -28.23 21.11
CA GLU A 439 -6.46 -28.86 22.06
C GLU A 439 -7.60 -29.66 21.39
N VAL A 440 -7.25 -30.45 20.37
CA VAL A 440 -8.24 -31.27 19.65
C VAL A 440 -8.77 -32.40 20.54
N THR A 441 -10.01 -32.26 21.01
CA THR A 441 -10.68 -33.22 21.91
C THR A 441 -11.65 -34.16 21.19
N SER A 442 -11.98 -33.90 19.93
CA SER A 442 -12.97 -34.64 19.14
C SER A 442 -12.42 -35.09 17.79
N THR A 443 -12.97 -36.20 17.29
CA THR A 443 -12.59 -36.77 15.99
C THR A 443 -13.38 -36.18 14.83
N GLU A 444 -14.44 -35.42 15.09
CA GLU A 444 -15.26 -34.78 14.05
C GLU A 444 -15.24 -33.27 14.25
N LEU A 445 -14.71 -32.56 13.25
CA LEU A 445 -14.53 -31.11 13.27
C LEU A 445 -15.27 -30.48 12.10
N VAL A 446 -15.89 -29.32 12.34
CA VAL A 446 -16.50 -28.46 11.32
C VAL A 446 -15.62 -27.24 11.12
N PHE A 447 -15.28 -26.97 9.88
CA PHE A 447 -14.52 -25.80 9.46
C PHE A 447 -15.49 -24.86 8.73
N GLU A 448 -15.47 -23.59 9.10
CA GLU A 448 -16.26 -22.52 8.51
C GLU A 448 -15.32 -21.38 8.12
N PHE A 449 -15.44 -20.93 6.87
CA PHE A 449 -14.61 -19.87 6.30
C PHE A 449 -15.47 -18.62 6.09
N THR A 450 -15.26 -17.59 6.89
CA THR A 450 -16.12 -16.40 6.86
C THR A 450 -15.43 -15.26 6.12
N PRO A 451 -15.85 -14.90 4.89
CA PRO A 451 -15.34 -13.72 4.22
C PRO A 451 -15.89 -12.44 4.87
N HIS A 452 -15.00 -11.51 5.19
CA HIS A 452 -15.33 -10.21 5.76
C HIS A 452 -15.07 -9.05 4.81
N TYR A 453 -15.82 -7.97 5.03
CA TYR A 453 -15.64 -6.66 4.39
C TYR A 453 -15.89 -6.58 2.90
N GLU A 454 -16.34 -7.66 2.25
CA GLU A 454 -16.68 -7.64 0.83
C GLU A 454 -17.98 -8.42 0.55
N ARG A 455 -18.97 -7.74 -0.08
CA ARG A 455 -20.31 -8.31 -0.32
C ARG A 455 -20.44 -8.96 -1.70
N ASN A 456 -19.51 -8.67 -2.60
CA ASN A 456 -19.57 -9.14 -3.97
C ASN A 456 -18.91 -10.50 -4.17
N TRP A 457 -18.14 -10.98 -3.20
CA TRP A 457 -17.42 -12.24 -3.28
C TRP A 457 -18.02 -13.27 -2.34
N LYS A 458 -18.12 -14.51 -2.81
CA LYS A 458 -18.48 -15.68 -1.99
C LYS A 458 -17.51 -16.81 -2.24
N ILE A 459 -17.39 -17.68 -1.24
CA ILE A 459 -16.67 -18.93 -1.39
C ILE A 459 -17.56 -19.89 -2.18
N ARG A 460 -17.06 -20.34 -3.32
CA ARG A 460 -17.73 -21.29 -4.20
C ARG A 460 -17.45 -22.72 -3.77
N GLU A 461 -16.17 -23.00 -3.51
CA GLU A 461 -15.66 -24.31 -3.13
C GLU A 461 -14.59 -24.13 -2.06
N CYS A 462 -14.55 -25.05 -1.11
CA CYS A 462 -13.50 -25.12 -0.10
C CYS A 462 -12.99 -26.54 0.09
N GLY A 463 -11.78 -26.67 0.64
CA GLY A 463 -11.22 -27.97 1.01
C GLY A 463 -10.17 -27.87 2.10
N ILE A 464 -9.96 -29.00 2.78
CA ILE A 464 -8.99 -29.17 3.86
C ILE A 464 -8.07 -30.35 3.54
N LEU A 465 -6.80 -30.16 3.86
CA LEU A 465 -5.76 -31.18 3.87
C LEU A 465 -5.15 -31.20 5.27
N GLN A 466 -5.15 -32.36 5.92
CA GLN A 466 -4.38 -32.57 7.15
C GLN A 466 -2.91 -32.81 6.80
N ILE A 467 -2.01 -31.99 7.35
CA ILE A 467 -0.56 -32.11 7.15
C ILE A 467 -0.03 -33.12 8.16
N VAL A 468 0.37 -34.30 7.68
CA VAL A 468 1.00 -35.32 8.52
C VAL A 468 2.47 -34.97 8.68
N GLU A 469 2.89 -34.54 9.87
CA GLU A 469 4.30 -34.30 10.13
C GLU A 469 5.09 -35.61 10.07
N VAL A 470 6.05 -35.69 9.15
CA VAL A 470 7.16 -36.64 9.28
C VAL A 470 8.03 -36.11 10.43
N PRO A 471 8.37 -36.90 11.46
CA PRO A 471 9.22 -36.42 12.53
C PRO A 471 10.60 -36.10 11.95
N SER A 472 10.87 -34.82 11.67
CA SER A 472 12.20 -34.38 11.29
C SER A 472 13.06 -34.36 12.56
N SER A 473 14.24 -34.95 12.48
CA SER A 473 15.20 -35.12 13.57
C SER A 473 15.88 -33.82 14.03
N ASP A 474 15.49 -32.66 13.50
CA ASP A 474 16.08 -31.36 13.82
C ASP A 474 15.15 -30.47 14.65
N LYS A 475 14.84 -30.93 15.87
CA LYS A 475 14.32 -30.07 16.96
C LYS A 475 15.42 -29.19 17.58
N ARG A 476 16.40 -28.73 16.80
CA ARG A 476 17.51 -27.87 17.26
C ARG A 476 17.71 -26.60 16.44
N ILE A 477 16.65 -25.93 15.99
CA ILE A 477 16.73 -24.49 15.62
C ILE A 477 15.52 -23.71 16.13
N ALA A 478 14.98 -24.08 17.31
CA ALA A 478 13.97 -23.28 18.01
C ALA A 478 14.58 -22.32 19.05
N GLY A 479 15.89 -22.04 18.99
CA GLY A 479 16.63 -21.34 20.05
C GLY A 479 17.49 -20.15 19.63
N PHE A 480 17.50 -19.74 18.36
CA PHE A 480 18.32 -18.61 17.88
C PHE A 480 17.60 -17.74 16.83
N TYR A 481 16.38 -17.30 17.12
CA TYR A 481 15.79 -16.12 16.48
C TYR A 481 15.07 -15.28 17.55
N GLY A 482 15.86 -14.74 18.48
CA GLY A 482 15.45 -13.62 19.32
C GLY A 482 15.36 -12.36 18.47
N GLY A 483 14.30 -12.27 17.68
CA GLY A 483 14.02 -11.18 16.75
C GLY A 483 13.01 -11.67 15.74
N LYS A 484 11.72 -11.42 15.98
CA LYS A 484 10.63 -11.76 15.05
C LYS A 484 10.88 -11.03 13.72
N PRO A 485 11.28 -11.71 12.62
CA PRO A 485 11.54 -11.04 11.34
C PRO A 485 10.26 -10.46 10.73
N GLY A 486 9.10 -10.98 11.12
CA GLY A 486 7.78 -10.53 10.67
C GLY A 486 7.27 -9.26 11.35
N HIS A 487 7.68 -8.94 12.60
CA HIS A 487 7.13 -7.77 13.31
C HIS A 487 7.66 -6.44 12.76
N ASP A 488 8.95 -6.39 12.43
CA ASP A 488 9.58 -5.19 11.89
C ASP A 488 9.08 -4.89 10.47
N TYR A 489 8.81 -5.96 9.70
CA TYR A 489 8.31 -5.84 8.32
C TYR A 489 6.80 -5.57 8.25
N GLU A 490 5.99 -6.18 9.12
CA GLU A 490 4.59 -5.77 9.34
C GLU A 490 4.50 -4.32 9.80
N GLU A 491 5.44 -3.85 10.65
CA GLU A 491 5.51 -2.45 11.06
C GLU A 491 5.90 -1.54 9.89
N VAL A 492 6.87 -1.93 9.05
CA VAL A 492 7.23 -1.22 7.82
C VAL A 492 6.09 -1.21 6.81
N LEU A 493 5.38 -2.32 6.59
CA LEU A 493 4.17 -2.40 5.77
C LEU A 493 3.05 -1.54 6.35
N THR A 494 2.84 -1.56 7.67
CA THR A 494 1.87 -0.70 8.37
C THR A 494 2.26 0.78 8.24
N ARG A 495 3.55 1.11 8.31
CA ARG A 495 4.07 2.47 8.06
C ARG A 495 3.85 2.87 6.59
N LEU A 496 4.12 1.98 5.63
CA LEU A 496 3.83 2.20 4.21
C LEU A 496 2.32 2.42 3.97
N VAL A 497 1.46 1.66 4.63
CA VAL A 497 -0.01 1.82 4.57
C VAL A 497 -0.46 3.15 5.18
N ARG A 498 0.14 3.56 6.31
CA ARG A 498 -0.12 4.86 6.94
C ARG A 498 0.37 6.05 6.10
N VAL A 499 1.50 5.91 5.41
CA VAL A 499 2.08 6.93 4.52
C VAL A 499 1.28 7.02 3.21
N ASN A 500 0.91 5.89 2.62
CA ASN A 500 0.25 5.83 1.31
C ASN A 500 -1.28 5.82 1.38
N GLY A 501 -1.88 5.74 2.58
CA GLY A 501 -3.32 5.79 2.81
C GLY A 501 -4.12 4.58 2.31
N PHE A 502 -3.49 3.62 1.61
CA PHE A 502 -4.09 2.39 1.10
C PHE A 502 -2.99 1.33 0.87
N LEU A 503 -3.35 0.06 1.07
CA LEU A 503 -2.44 -1.10 0.98
C LEU A 503 -2.00 -1.53 -0.45
N PRO A 504 -2.22 -0.78 -1.56
CA PRO A 504 -1.51 -1.10 -2.79
C PRO A 504 -0.88 0.15 -3.44
N LEU A 505 0.29 0.55 -2.96
CA LEU A 505 1.34 1.11 -3.83
C LEU A 505 2.49 0.12 -4.06
N ILE A 506 2.38 -1.10 -3.52
CA ILE A 506 3.31 -2.20 -3.79
C ILE A 506 3.03 -2.82 -5.17
N MET A 507 1.85 -2.60 -5.77
CA MET A 507 1.44 -3.30 -6.99
C MET A 507 0.71 -2.37 -7.95
N GLY A 508 1.30 -2.21 -9.14
CA GLY A 508 1.01 -1.15 -10.10
C GLY A 508 -0.46 -0.97 -10.51
N THR A 509 -0.71 0.22 -11.05
CA THR A 509 -1.94 0.64 -11.75
C THR A 509 -2.24 -0.18 -12.99
#